data_AF-A0A932SKS9-F1
#
_entry.id   AF-A0A932SKS9-F1
#
_cell.length_a   1.000
_cell.length_b   1.000
_cell.length_c   1.000
_cell.angle_alpha   90.00
_cell.angle_beta   90.00
_cell.angle_gamma   90.00
#
_symmetry.space_group_name_H-M   'P 1'
#
loop_
_entity.id
_entity.type
_entity.pdbx_description
1 polymer ?
#
loop_
_entity_poly.entity_id
_entity_poly.type
_entity_poly.pdbx_seq_one_letter_code
_entity_poly.pdbx_strand_id
1 'polypeptide(L)'
;MPAFPAVRFDGRSAGAVPVVLRVDGARVVVETPEGAVLEREPLERVAVSEPLAHAPRLVALSSGATVEVPDARGDFEQELRRAGRRVPLAVRLQARWPAVVAALATVVALLGLAYFKGVPIAARWLALLLPPRLEARMGDQVMAALDTYYLGPSHLQPARRARLADRFTRAALTAAPGVTSRLEFRSAGANAVNAFALPGGTIVLLDGLVELAGEDDAILGVLGHELGHVVHKHTTRQVLQSAGLGSLASLLWGDFSGVAASASVAIGTLRYSRDFEREADEFAIAFLRAQSISARPFYGFFVAVQAREARRPRGYFPDFLSGHPPTQERLAHLRRAFE
;
A
#
# COMPACT_ATOMS: atom_id res chain seq x y z
N MET A 1 -27.52 40.63 36.01
CA MET A 1 -27.50 39.76 34.80
C MET A 1 -26.56 40.38 33.80
N PRO A 2 -25.59 39.64 33.25
CA PRO A 2 -24.67 40.17 32.25
C PRO A 2 -25.46 40.67 31.04
N ALA A 3 -25.03 41.83 30.52
CA ALA A 3 -25.64 42.53 29.40
C ALA A 3 -24.61 42.59 28.29
N PHE A 4 -24.97 42.14 27.10
CA PHE A 4 -24.08 42.12 25.95
C PHE A 4 -24.57 43.14 24.92
N PRO A 5 -23.82 44.24 24.68
CA PRO A 5 -24.12 45.15 23.59
C PRO A 5 -24.13 44.37 22.28
N ALA A 6 -25.15 44.58 21.45
CA ALA A 6 -25.34 43.81 20.24
C ALA A 6 -26.05 44.64 19.15
N VAL A 7 -26.07 44.12 17.93
CA VAL A 7 -26.75 44.74 16.80
C VAL A 7 -27.79 43.77 16.28
N ARG A 8 -29.05 44.20 16.17
CA ARG A 8 -30.15 43.40 15.63
C ARG A 8 -30.41 43.75 14.17
N PHE A 9 -30.57 42.72 13.36
CA PHE A 9 -31.07 42.76 12.00
C PHE A 9 -32.42 42.04 11.95
N ASP A 10 -33.44 42.68 11.41
CA ASP A 10 -34.83 42.18 11.43
C ASP A 10 -35.13 41.10 10.37
N GLY A 11 -34.18 40.78 9.50
CA GLY A 11 -34.30 39.82 8.41
C GLY A 11 -35.19 40.28 7.24
N ARG A 12 -35.71 41.53 7.29
CA ARG A 12 -36.60 42.13 6.27
C ARG A 12 -36.00 43.38 5.65
N SER A 13 -35.15 44.08 6.38
CA SER A 13 -34.43 45.28 5.97
C SER A 13 -32.96 45.18 6.36
N ALA A 14 -32.10 45.93 5.67
CA ALA A 14 -30.68 46.02 6.03
C ALA A 14 -30.41 46.95 7.24
N GLY A 15 -31.45 47.29 8.01
CA GLY A 15 -31.36 48.21 9.14
C GLY A 15 -30.69 47.55 10.35
N ALA A 16 -29.52 48.06 10.73
CA ALA A 16 -28.83 47.70 11.95
C ALA A 16 -29.40 48.50 13.13
N VAL A 17 -30.01 47.82 14.10
CA VAL A 17 -30.58 48.46 15.29
C VAL A 17 -29.76 48.07 16.53
N PRO A 18 -29.19 49.03 17.28
CA PRO A 18 -28.51 48.73 18.54
C PRO A 18 -29.47 48.11 19.55
N VAL A 19 -29.06 46.98 20.14
CA VAL A 19 -29.82 46.25 21.16
C VAL A 19 -28.90 45.76 22.28
N VAL A 20 -29.50 45.32 23.37
CA VAL A 20 -28.83 44.65 24.47
C VAL A 20 -29.34 43.22 24.55
N LEU A 21 -28.43 42.25 24.43
CA LEU A 21 -28.73 40.84 24.60
C LEU A 21 -28.46 40.42 26.05
N ARG A 22 -29.41 39.71 26.68
CA ARG A 22 -29.26 39.12 28.01
C ARG A 22 -29.56 37.63 27.97
N VAL A 23 -28.82 36.87 28.77
CA VAL A 23 -29.11 35.45 29.03
C VAL A 23 -29.75 35.36 30.41
N ASP A 24 -31.02 34.95 30.44
CA ASP A 24 -31.84 34.81 31.65
C ASP A 24 -32.21 33.34 31.85
N GLY A 25 -31.42 32.64 32.67
CA GLY A 25 -31.56 31.20 32.84
C GLY A 25 -31.45 30.48 31.49
N ALA A 26 -32.51 29.79 31.08
CA ALA A 26 -32.61 29.10 29.79
C ALA A 26 -33.26 29.94 28.69
N ARG A 27 -33.26 31.28 28.80
CA ARG A 27 -33.88 32.19 27.82
C ARG A 27 -32.89 33.27 27.36
N VAL A 28 -33.04 33.69 26.12
CA VAL A 28 -32.38 34.86 25.55
C VAL A 28 -33.39 35.99 25.51
N VAL A 29 -33.02 37.17 26.01
CA VAL A 29 -33.84 38.38 26.01
C VAL A 29 -33.12 39.44 25.20
N VAL A 30 -33.81 40.00 24.21
CA VAL A 30 -33.33 41.12 23.38
C VAL A 30 -34.07 42.38 23.83
N GLU A 31 -33.33 43.38 24.28
CA GLU A 31 -33.87 44.64 24.81
C GLU A 31 -33.35 45.82 23.98
N THR A 32 -34.11 46.91 23.90
CA THR A 32 -33.57 48.19 23.42
C THR A 32 -32.59 48.77 24.45
N PRO A 33 -31.72 49.73 24.07
CA PRO A 33 -30.84 50.41 25.02
C PRO A 33 -31.60 51.08 26.18
N GLU A 34 -32.86 51.45 25.97
CA GLU A 34 -33.77 52.05 26.96
C GLU A 34 -34.48 51.01 27.85
N GLY A 35 -34.24 49.71 27.62
CA GLY A 35 -34.75 48.61 28.44
C GLY A 35 -36.11 48.04 28.00
N ALA A 36 -36.62 48.41 26.82
CA ALA A 36 -37.84 47.81 26.29
C ALA A 36 -37.54 46.42 25.71
N VAL A 37 -38.25 45.38 26.18
CA VAL A 37 -38.08 44.00 25.68
C VAL A 37 -38.66 43.89 24.27
N LEU A 38 -37.80 43.61 23.30
CA LEU A 38 -38.18 43.37 21.91
C LEU A 38 -38.59 41.92 21.69
N GLU A 39 -37.83 40.97 22.25
CA GLU A 39 -38.01 39.55 22.00
C GLU A 39 -37.48 38.71 23.16
N ARG A 40 -38.16 37.61 23.46
CA ARG A 40 -37.76 36.68 24.53
C ARG A 40 -38.01 35.25 24.09
N GLU A 41 -36.93 34.49 23.90
CA GLU A 41 -37.02 33.11 23.40
C GLU A 41 -36.29 32.11 24.31
N PRO A 42 -36.78 30.86 24.42
CA PRO A 42 -36.01 29.77 25.00
C PRO A 42 -34.71 29.56 24.24
N LEU A 43 -33.60 29.38 24.94
CA LEU A 43 -32.27 29.20 24.36
C LEU A 43 -32.19 27.98 23.42
N GLU A 44 -33.05 26.98 23.64
CA GLU A 44 -33.21 25.78 22.80
C GLU A 44 -33.75 26.08 21.41
N ARG A 45 -34.53 27.17 21.24
CA ARG A 45 -35.12 27.59 19.97
C ARG A 45 -34.24 28.56 19.20
N VAL A 46 -33.18 29.06 19.85
CA VAL A 46 -32.26 30.04 19.28
C VAL A 46 -31.06 29.32 18.68
N ALA A 47 -30.73 29.62 17.42
CA ALA A 47 -29.51 29.13 16.79
C ALA A 47 -28.37 30.13 17.05
N VAL A 48 -27.29 29.68 17.68
CA VAL A 48 -26.11 30.50 17.96
C VAL A 48 -24.95 29.96 17.13
N SER A 49 -24.25 30.84 16.41
CA SER A 49 -23.06 30.50 15.62
C SER A 49 -21.96 29.90 16.48
N GLU A 50 -20.97 29.25 15.87
CA GLU A 50 -19.80 28.74 16.58
C GLU A 50 -18.91 29.88 17.14
N PRO A 51 -18.18 29.65 18.25
CA PRO A 51 -17.21 30.61 18.76
C PRO A 51 -16.04 30.76 17.79
N LEU A 52 -15.84 31.97 17.27
CA LEU A 52 -14.72 32.34 16.41
C LEU A 52 -13.88 33.42 17.10
N ALA A 53 -12.55 33.32 17.02
CA ALA A 53 -11.63 34.18 17.78
C ALA A 53 -11.72 35.68 17.42
N HIS A 54 -12.15 36.02 16.20
CA HIS A 54 -12.15 37.38 15.67
C HIS A 54 -13.46 37.77 14.96
N ALA A 55 -14.56 37.05 15.22
CA ALA A 55 -15.86 37.35 14.61
C ALA A 55 -16.96 37.46 15.68
N PRO A 56 -17.98 38.31 15.46
CA PRO A 56 -19.13 38.38 16.35
C PRO A 56 -19.89 37.06 16.37
N ARG A 57 -20.57 36.78 17.48
CA ARG A 57 -21.50 35.66 17.60
C ARG A 57 -22.83 36.05 16.99
N LEU A 58 -23.31 35.25 16.06
CA LEU A 58 -24.62 35.42 15.45
C LEU A 58 -25.64 34.61 16.23
N VAL A 59 -26.72 35.26 16.63
CA VAL A 59 -27.83 34.68 17.37
C VAL A 59 -29.08 34.82 16.51
N ALA A 60 -29.48 33.74 15.84
CA ALA A 60 -30.68 33.70 15.02
C ALA A 60 -31.90 33.33 15.87
N LEU A 61 -32.92 34.19 15.81
CA LEU A 61 -34.17 34.10 16.57
C LEU A 61 -35.27 33.46 15.71
N SER A 62 -36.29 32.90 16.34
CA SER A 62 -37.39 32.21 15.64
C SER A 62 -38.22 33.16 14.76
N SER A 63 -38.19 34.47 15.05
CA SER A 63 -38.80 35.52 14.23
C SER A 63 -38.15 35.73 12.86
N GLY A 64 -36.96 35.15 12.63
CA GLY A 64 -36.12 35.40 11.45
C GLY A 64 -35.14 36.55 11.63
N ALA A 65 -35.15 37.24 12.78
CA ALA A 65 -34.17 38.25 13.12
C ALA A 65 -32.83 37.62 13.55
N THR A 66 -31.72 38.31 13.28
CA THR A 66 -30.38 37.90 13.70
C THR A 66 -29.77 38.98 14.59
N VAL A 67 -29.17 38.58 15.70
CA VAL A 67 -28.48 39.47 16.63
C VAL A 67 -26.98 39.17 16.61
N GLU A 68 -26.17 40.17 16.29
CA GLU A 68 -24.72 40.11 16.30
C GLU A 68 -24.17 40.59 17.65
N VAL A 69 -23.51 39.69 18.37
CA VAL A 69 -22.91 39.96 19.67
C VAL A 69 -21.39 39.96 19.55
N PRO A 70 -20.70 41.09 19.72
CA PRO A 70 -19.24 41.12 19.83
C PRO A 70 -18.79 40.32 21.06
N ASP A 71 -18.14 39.17 20.84
CA ASP A 71 -17.70 38.25 21.90
C ASP A 71 -16.19 38.04 21.88
N ALA A 72 -15.42 39.11 21.70
CA ALA A 72 -13.97 39.03 21.59
C ALA A 72 -13.28 38.46 22.86
N ARG A 73 -13.94 38.55 24.02
CA ARG A 73 -13.43 38.06 25.31
C ARG A 73 -14.00 36.69 25.71
N GLY A 74 -14.99 36.16 24.98
CA GLY A 74 -15.65 34.90 25.29
C GLY A 74 -16.61 34.95 26.49
N ASP A 75 -16.97 36.15 26.94
CA ASP A 75 -17.87 36.37 28.07
C ASP A 75 -19.30 35.91 27.73
N PHE A 76 -19.74 36.11 26.48
CA PHE A 76 -21.06 35.66 26.03
C PHE A 76 -21.13 34.15 25.90
N GLU A 77 -20.09 33.51 25.34
CA GLU A 77 -19.94 32.05 25.32
C GLU A 77 -19.94 31.44 26.73
N GLN A 78 -19.32 32.09 27.72
CA GLN A 78 -19.32 31.60 29.10
C GLN A 78 -20.74 31.60 29.70
N GLU A 79 -21.52 32.64 29.43
CA GLU A 79 -22.91 32.73 29.88
C GLU A 79 -23.82 31.71 29.19
N LEU A 80 -23.64 31.47 27.89
CA LEU A 80 -24.35 30.41 27.18
C LEU A 80 -24.08 29.03 27.80
N ARG A 81 -22.85 28.76 28.23
CA ARG A 81 -22.50 27.51 28.92
C ARG A 81 -23.12 27.40 30.31
N ARG A 82 -23.16 28.50 31.08
CA ARG A 82 -23.84 28.56 32.39
C ARG A 82 -25.34 28.32 32.24
N ALA A 83 -25.94 28.81 31.16
CA ALA A 83 -27.33 28.57 30.76
C ALA A 83 -27.61 27.16 30.23
N GLY A 84 -26.63 26.25 30.25
CA GLY A 84 -26.80 24.84 29.88
C GLY A 84 -26.51 24.50 28.41
N ARG A 85 -26.09 25.46 27.59
CA ARG A 85 -25.75 25.19 26.18
C ARG A 85 -24.41 24.48 26.08
N ARG A 86 -24.41 23.27 25.52
CA ARG A 86 -23.21 22.46 25.31
C ARG A 86 -22.64 22.72 23.92
N VAL A 87 -21.33 22.98 23.85
CA VAL A 87 -20.61 23.02 22.59
C VAL A 87 -20.22 21.60 22.17
N PRO A 88 -20.47 21.18 20.92
CA PRO A 88 -20.06 19.87 20.43
C PRO A 88 -18.55 19.62 20.61
N LEU A 89 -18.18 18.36 20.85
CA LEU A 89 -16.78 17.97 21.02
C LEU A 89 -15.93 18.31 19.78
N ALA A 90 -16.50 18.16 18.58
CA ALA A 90 -15.84 18.50 17.31
C ALA A 90 -15.40 19.97 17.27
N VAL A 91 -16.29 20.90 17.63
CA VAL A 91 -15.99 22.35 17.67
C VAL A 91 -14.91 22.66 18.70
N ARG A 92 -14.94 22.00 19.87
CA ARG A 92 -13.91 22.15 20.91
C ARG A 92 -12.53 21.64 20.47
N LEU A 93 -12.50 20.58 19.66
CA LEU A 93 -11.27 20.02 19.10
C LEU A 93 -10.76 20.88 17.94
N GLN A 94 -11.63 21.37 17.06
CA GLN A 94 -11.27 22.25 15.94
C GLN A 94 -10.67 23.58 16.40
N ALA A 95 -11.15 24.13 17.52
CA ALA A 95 -10.58 25.33 18.12
C ALA A 95 -9.14 25.13 18.67
N ARG A 96 -8.65 23.88 18.75
CA ARG A 96 -7.31 23.54 19.24
C ARG A 96 -6.44 23.05 18.10
N TRP A 97 -5.53 23.88 17.61
CA TRP A 97 -4.60 23.49 16.53
C TRP A 97 -3.86 22.16 16.79
N PRO A 98 -3.45 21.78 18.03
CA PRO A 98 -2.83 20.47 18.26
C PRO A 98 -3.77 19.29 18.04
N ALA A 99 -5.07 19.47 18.31
CA ALA A 99 -6.06 18.42 18.07
C ALA A 99 -6.34 18.24 16.56
N VAL A 100 -6.29 19.32 15.78
CA VAL A 100 -6.35 19.24 14.31
C VAL A 100 -5.14 18.50 13.76
N VAL A 101 -3.93 18.82 14.22
CA VAL A 101 -2.70 18.11 13.84
C VAL A 101 -2.75 16.64 14.24
N ALA A 102 -3.20 16.32 15.45
CA ALA A 102 -3.34 14.94 15.92
C ALA A 102 -4.37 14.15 15.08
N ALA A 103 -5.50 14.77 14.73
CA ALA A 103 -6.50 14.15 13.85
C ALA A 103 -5.92 13.87 12.46
N LEU A 104 -5.21 14.84 11.87
CA LEU A 104 -4.54 14.66 10.59
C LEU A 104 -3.49 13.53 10.65
N ALA A 105 -2.64 13.55 11.67
CA ALA A 105 -1.64 12.50 11.88
C ALA A 105 -2.29 11.11 12.04
N THR A 106 -3.43 11.05 12.72
CA THR A 106 -4.20 9.80 12.88
C THR A 106 -4.75 9.32 11.54
N VAL A 107 -5.33 10.21 10.72
CA VAL A 107 -5.81 9.87 9.38
C VAL A 107 -4.66 9.37 8.51
N VAL A 108 -3.52 10.07 8.50
CA VAL A 108 -2.32 9.65 7.76
C VAL A 108 -1.81 8.30 8.25
N ALA A 109 -1.77 8.07 9.56
CA ALA A 109 -1.36 6.78 10.14
C ALA A 109 -2.32 5.64 9.76
N LEU A 110 -3.63 5.88 9.77
CA LEU A 110 -4.64 4.91 9.36
C LEU A 110 -4.56 4.60 7.86
N LEU A 111 -4.39 5.61 7.01
CA LEU A 111 -4.16 5.42 5.57
C LEU A 111 -2.86 4.66 5.31
N GLY A 112 -1.79 5.00 6.03
CA GLY A 112 -0.52 4.27 5.99
C GLY A 112 -0.69 2.81 6.40
N LEU A 113 -1.40 2.53 7.50
CA LEU A 113 -1.68 1.17 7.94
C LEU A 113 -2.51 0.38 6.91
N ALA A 114 -3.57 0.99 6.38
CA ALA A 114 -4.40 0.39 5.33
C ALA A 114 -3.58 0.07 4.07
N TYR A 115 -2.69 0.97 3.66
CA TYR A 115 -1.83 0.76 2.50
C TYR A 115 -0.75 -0.30 2.76
N PHE A 116 0.07 -0.15 3.80
CA PHE A 116 1.23 -1.01 4.06
C PHE A 116 0.89 -2.38 4.65
N LYS A 117 -0.28 -2.54 5.29
CA LYS A 117 -0.73 -3.83 5.86
C LYS A 117 -1.98 -4.36 5.19
N GLY A 118 -2.97 -3.51 4.95
CA GLY A 118 -4.24 -3.92 4.33
C GLY A 118 -4.06 -4.45 2.91
N VAL A 119 -3.32 -3.73 2.04
CA VAL A 119 -3.10 -4.16 0.64
C VAL A 119 -2.35 -5.50 0.56
N PRO A 120 -1.23 -5.74 1.28
CA PRO A 120 -0.56 -7.05 1.25
C PRO A 120 -1.42 -8.20 1.77
N ILE A 121 -2.23 -7.97 2.81
CA ILE A 121 -3.16 -8.97 3.34
C ILE A 121 -4.23 -9.31 2.30
N ALA A 122 -4.87 -8.29 1.70
CA ALA A 122 -5.88 -8.47 0.67
C ALA A 122 -5.30 -9.20 -0.55
N ALA A 123 -4.11 -8.82 -1.02
CA ALA A 123 -3.45 -9.46 -2.15
C ALA A 123 -3.09 -10.93 -1.88
N ARG A 124 -2.65 -11.27 -0.66
CA ARG A 124 -2.45 -12.67 -0.26
C ARG A 124 -3.74 -13.45 -0.35
N TRP A 125 -4.84 -12.89 0.16
CA TRP A 125 -6.13 -13.55 0.15
C TRP A 125 -6.67 -13.74 -1.28
N LEU A 126 -6.59 -12.71 -2.12
CA LEU A 126 -6.98 -12.77 -3.54
C LEU A 126 -6.13 -13.78 -4.34
N ALA A 127 -4.81 -13.83 -4.11
CA ALA A 127 -3.92 -14.79 -4.78
C ALA A 127 -4.31 -16.26 -4.48
N LEU A 128 -4.81 -16.54 -3.28
CA LEU A 128 -5.28 -17.87 -2.91
C LEU A 128 -6.64 -18.22 -3.55
N LEU A 129 -7.49 -17.22 -3.79
CA LEU A 129 -8.79 -17.40 -4.44
C LEU A 129 -8.72 -17.44 -5.97
N LEU A 130 -7.63 -16.95 -6.55
CA LEU A 130 -7.44 -16.89 -7.99
C LEU A 130 -7.45 -18.30 -8.61
N PRO A 131 -8.37 -18.57 -9.56
CA PRO A 131 -8.39 -19.85 -10.26
C PRO A 131 -7.07 -20.09 -11.01
N PRO A 132 -6.51 -21.32 -11.00
CA PRO A 132 -5.21 -21.61 -11.63
C PRO A 132 -5.14 -21.22 -13.11
N ARG A 133 -6.26 -21.36 -13.84
CA ARG A 133 -6.36 -20.97 -15.26
C ARG A 133 -6.18 -19.47 -15.46
N LEU A 134 -6.66 -18.66 -14.52
CA LEU A 134 -6.57 -17.20 -14.60
C LEU A 134 -5.16 -16.73 -14.29
N GLU A 135 -4.55 -17.35 -13.27
CA GLU A 135 -3.16 -17.11 -12.90
C GLU A 135 -2.20 -17.48 -14.03
N ALA A 136 -2.43 -18.62 -14.71
CA ALA A 136 -1.69 -19.03 -15.89
C ALA A 136 -1.81 -18.02 -17.06
N ARG A 137 -3.02 -17.52 -17.34
CA ARG A 137 -3.23 -16.49 -18.36
C ARG A 137 -2.49 -15.19 -18.06
N MET A 138 -2.46 -14.77 -16.79
CA MET A 138 -1.65 -13.62 -16.37
C MET A 138 -0.16 -13.87 -16.67
N GLY A 139 0.34 -15.06 -16.33
CA GLY A 139 1.70 -15.48 -16.62
C GLY A 139 2.04 -15.45 -18.10
N ASP A 140 1.18 -16.01 -18.94
CA ASP A 140 1.37 -16.04 -20.40
C ASP A 140 1.40 -14.62 -21.00
N GLN A 141 0.57 -13.70 -20.50
CA GLN A 141 0.57 -12.31 -20.97
C GLN A 141 1.82 -11.55 -20.53
N VAL A 142 2.28 -11.76 -19.29
CA VAL A 142 3.55 -11.18 -18.86
C VAL A 142 4.70 -11.75 -19.70
N MET A 143 4.70 -13.06 -19.94
CA MET A 143 5.73 -13.71 -20.75
C MET A 143 5.77 -13.10 -22.16
N ALA A 144 4.61 -12.92 -22.79
CA ALA A 144 4.52 -12.28 -24.11
C ALA A 144 5.06 -10.83 -24.09
N ALA A 145 4.77 -10.05 -23.05
CA ALA A 145 5.31 -8.71 -22.90
C ALA A 145 6.85 -8.73 -22.70
N LEU A 146 7.37 -9.67 -21.91
CA LEU A 146 8.80 -9.84 -21.72
C LEU A 146 9.52 -10.26 -23.01
N ASP A 147 8.98 -11.23 -23.75
CA ASP A 147 9.50 -11.65 -25.06
C ASP A 147 9.44 -10.52 -26.09
N THR A 148 8.50 -9.57 -25.96
CA THR A 148 8.40 -8.43 -26.87
C THR A 148 9.45 -7.35 -26.59
N TYR A 149 9.74 -7.07 -25.32
CA TYR A 149 10.50 -5.88 -24.93
C TYR A 149 11.87 -6.16 -24.32
N TYR A 150 12.12 -7.36 -23.78
CA TYR A 150 13.28 -7.62 -22.91
C TYR A 150 14.01 -8.94 -23.20
N LEU A 151 13.31 -9.97 -23.68
CA LEU A 151 13.84 -11.32 -23.82
C LEU A 151 13.98 -11.74 -25.29
N GLY A 152 14.98 -12.57 -25.55
CA GLY A 152 15.19 -13.24 -26.83
C GLY A 152 15.19 -14.76 -26.69
N PRO A 153 15.21 -15.49 -27.81
CA PRO A 153 15.35 -16.95 -27.79
C PRO A 153 16.67 -17.35 -27.12
N SER A 154 16.64 -18.42 -26.32
CA SER A 154 17.84 -18.97 -25.68
C SER A 154 18.83 -19.53 -26.70
N HIS A 155 20.11 -19.26 -26.49
CA HIS A 155 21.25 -19.74 -27.27
C HIS A 155 21.85 -21.05 -26.72
N LEU A 156 21.34 -21.56 -25.59
CA LEU A 156 21.80 -22.83 -25.02
C LEU A 156 21.49 -23.99 -25.97
N GLN A 157 22.43 -24.95 -26.02
CA GLN A 157 22.24 -26.17 -26.80
C GLN A 157 20.96 -26.90 -26.38
N PRO A 158 20.15 -27.43 -27.32
CA PRO A 158 18.90 -28.13 -27.00
C PRO A 158 19.07 -29.26 -25.98
N ALA A 159 20.16 -30.03 -26.06
CA ALA A 159 20.47 -31.09 -25.10
C ALA A 159 20.74 -30.56 -23.67
N ARG A 160 21.38 -29.38 -23.54
CA ARG A 160 21.61 -28.71 -22.24
C ARG A 160 20.27 -28.29 -21.63
N ARG A 161 19.39 -27.68 -22.42
CA ARG A 161 18.04 -27.27 -21.98
C ARG A 161 17.21 -28.47 -21.54
N ALA A 162 17.16 -29.52 -22.37
CA ALA A 162 16.40 -30.73 -22.08
C ALA A 162 16.85 -31.39 -20.78
N ARG A 163 18.17 -31.51 -20.56
CA ARG A 163 18.71 -32.11 -19.33
C ARG A 163 18.36 -31.30 -18.08
N LEU A 164 18.49 -29.96 -18.14
CA LEU A 164 18.13 -29.10 -17.02
C LEU A 164 16.62 -29.13 -16.73
N ALA A 165 15.79 -29.11 -17.78
CA ALA A 165 14.34 -29.19 -17.65
C ALA A 165 13.86 -30.53 -17.06
N ASP A 166 14.41 -31.64 -17.53
CA ASP A 166 14.10 -32.98 -17.01
C ASP A 166 14.49 -33.11 -15.54
N ARG A 167 15.70 -32.65 -15.19
CA ARG A 167 16.19 -32.67 -13.82
C ARG A 167 15.34 -31.80 -12.88
N PHE A 168 14.97 -30.60 -13.32
CA PHE A 168 14.07 -29.72 -12.58
C PHE A 168 12.68 -30.34 -12.41
N THR A 169 12.09 -30.88 -13.48
CA THR A 169 10.73 -31.45 -13.46
C THR A 169 10.64 -32.60 -12.47
N ARG A 170 11.61 -33.53 -12.46
CA ARG A 170 11.63 -34.63 -11.45
C ARG A 170 11.73 -34.11 -10.02
N ALA A 171 12.60 -33.13 -9.79
CA ALA A 171 12.78 -32.55 -8.46
C ALA A 171 11.52 -31.79 -7.99
N ALA A 172 10.90 -31.02 -8.87
CA ALA A 172 9.67 -30.26 -8.61
C ALA A 172 8.49 -31.18 -8.26
N LEU A 173 8.31 -32.28 -9.00
CA LEU A 173 7.26 -33.27 -8.71
C LEU A 173 7.38 -33.88 -7.31
N THR A 174 8.61 -34.02 -6.81
CA THR A 174 8.88 -34.58 -5.49
C THR A 174 8.66 -33.54 -4.38
N ALA A 175 9.13 -32.31 -4.59
CA ALA A 175 9.13 -31.26 -3.57
C ALA A 175 7.82 -30.48 -3.46
N ALA A 176 7.06 -30.36 -4.55
CA ALA A 176 5.80 -29.61 -4.59
C ALA A 176 4.72 -30.36 -5.39
N PRO A 177 4.25 -31.52 -4.91
CA PRO A 177 3.22 -32.29 -5.59
C PRO A 177 1.94 -31.45 -5.75
N GLY A 178 1.42 -31.34 -6.97
CA GLY A 178 0.22 -30.57 -7.29
C GLY A 178 0.45 -29.10 -7.68
N VAL A 179 1.69 -28.63 -7.63
CA VAL A 179 2.06 -27.32 -8.19
C VAL A 179 2.52 -27.50 -9.63
N THR A 180 1.79 -26.89 -10.57
CA THR A 180 2.20 -26.87 -11.98
C THR A 180 3.33 -25.88 -12.16
N SER A 181 4.47 -26.34 -12.70
CA SER A 181 5.60 -25.50 -13.06
C SER A 181 6.09 -25.78 -14.47
N ARG A 182 6.43 -24.74 -15.24
CA ARG A 182 6.99 -24.84 -16.59
C ARG A 182 8.32 -24.09 -16.63
N LEU A 183 9.39 -24.73 -17.09
CA LEU A 183 10.69 -24.09 -17.24
C LEU A 183 10.88 -23.56 -18.68
N GLU A 184 11.13 -22.27 -18.80
CA GLU A 184 11.40 -21.57 -20.05
C GLU A 184 12.84 -21.04 -20.06
N PHE A 185 13.55 -21.22 -21.17
CA PHE A 185 14.91 -20.68 -21.34
C PHE A 185 14.86 -19.46 -22.24
N ARG A 186 15.54 -18.38 -21.84
CA ARG A 186 15.61 -17.13 -22.60
C ARG A 186 17.00 -16.50 -22.56
N SER A 187 17.31 -15.71 -23.58
CA SER A 187 18.46 -14.79 -23.55
C SER A 187 17.97 -13.39 -23.20
N ALA A 188 18.81 -12.57 -22.58
CA ALA A 188 18.50 -11.16 -22.33
C ALA A 188 19.80 -10.37 -22.26
N GLY A 189 20.03 -9.46 -23.22
CA GLY A 189 21.27 -8.66 -23.26
C GLY A 189 22.58 -9.47 -23.21
N ALA A 190 23.71 -8.79 -23.37
CA ALA A 190 25.00 -9.39 -23.05
C ALA A 190 25.20 -9.25 -21.54
N ASN A 191 25.29 -10.37 -20.80
CA ASN A 191 25.63 -10.44 -19.35
C ASN A 191 24.47 -10.48 -18.33
N ALA A 192 23.21 -10.65 -18.74
CA ALA A 192 22.12 -10.87 -17.80
C ALA A 192 22.26 -12.22 -17.08
N VAL A 193 22.33 -12.17 -15.75
CA VAL A 193 22.37 -13.37 -14.90
C VAL A 193 21.12 -13.33 -14.03
N ASN A 194 20.06 -14.04 -14.45
CA ASN A 194 18.82 -14.09 -13.67
C ASN A 194 18.01 -15.36 -13.91
N ALA A 195 17.12 -15.64 -12.97
CA ALA A 195 15.95 -16.48 -13.14
C ALA A 195 14.78 -15.81 -12.42
N PHE A 196 13.55 -16.05 -12.87
CA PHE A 196 12.37 -15.50 -12.20
C PHE A 196 11.12 -16.33 -12.45
N ALA A 197 10.27 -16.43 -11.44
CA ALA A 197 8.94 -17.01 -11.53
C ALA A 197 7.87 -15.99 -11.96
N LEU A 198 7.02 -16.39 -12.91
CA LEU A 198 5.81 -15.69 -13.34
C LEU A 198 4.56 -16.27 -12.66
N PRO A 199 3.46 -15.50 -12.60
CA PRO A 199 2.16 -16.03 -12.17
C PRO A 199 1.80 -17.31 -12.94
N GLY A 200 1.21 -18.29 -12.25
CA GLY A 200 0.78 -19.55 -12.87
C GLY A 200 1.92 -20.56 -13.11
N GLY A 201 3.12 -20.30 -12.62
CA GLY A 201 4.18 -21.31 -12.48
C GLY A 201 5.17 -21.40 -13.64
N THR A 202 5.17 -20.44 -14.56
CA THR A 202 6.26 -20.35 -15.55
C THR A 202 7.51 -19.79 -14.87
N ILE A 203 8.60 -20.52 -14.90
CA ILE A 203 9.91 -20.10 -14.40
C ILE A 203 10.78 -19.83 -15.63
N VAL A 204 11.33 -18.63 -15.71
CA VAL A 204 12.25 -18.23 -16.78
C VAL A 204 13.67 -18.32 -16.25
N LEU A 205 14.53 -19.05 -16.97
CA LEU A 205 15.95 -19.17 -16.68
C LEU A 205 16.77 -18.52 -17.80
N LEU A 206 17.59 -17.54 -17.46
CA LEU A 206 18.42 -16.84 -18.45
C LEU A 206 19.73 -17.58 -18.72
N ASP A 207 20.17 -17.54 -19.98
CA ASP A 207 21.40 -18.20 -20.44
C ASP A 207 22.62 -17.77 -19.62
N GLY A 208 22.77 -16.47 -19.30
CA GLY A 208 23.89 -15.98 -18.51
C GLY A 208 23.92 -16.50 -17.07
N LEU A 209 22.77 -16.92 -16.51
CA LEU A 209 22.75 -17.62 -15.22
C LEU A 209 23.35 -19.01 -15.34
N VAL A 210 23.00 -19.74 -16.41
CA VAL A 210 23.53 -21.07 -16.68
C VAL A 210 25.04 -21.02 -16.88
N GLU A 211 25.54 -19.99 -17.56
CA GLU A 211 26.97 -19.75 -17.76
C GLU A 211 27.69 -19.40 -16.46
N LEU A 212 27.12 -18.54 -15.62
CA LEU A 212 27.75 -18.14 -14.35
C LEU A 212 27.77 -19.29 -13.34
N ALA A 213 26.69 -20.06 -13.25
CA ALA A 213 26.55 -21.09 -12.23
C ALA A 213 27.58 -22.21 -12.39
N GLY A 214 27.97 -22.54 -13.63
CA GLY A 214 28.98 -23.56 -13.96
C GLY A 214 28.60 -25.01 -13.62
N GLU A 215 27.76 -25.21 -12.60
CA GLU A 215 27.34 -26.50 -12.07
C GLU A 215 25.81 -26.64 -12.08
N ASP A 216 25.32 -27.82 -12.46
CA ASP A 216 23.88 -28.08 -12.57
C ASP A 216 23.19 -28.07 -11.18
N ASP A 217 23.90 -28.38 -10.10
CA ASP A 217 23.36 -28.39 -8.73
C ASP A 217 23.09 -26.97 -8.22
N ALA A 218 23.95 -26.02 -8.57
CA ALA A 218 23.74 -24.61 -8.29
C ALA A 218 22.50 -24.07 -9.03
N ILE A 219 22.38 -24.41 -10.33
CA ILE A 219 21.19 -24.06 -11.13
C ILE A 219 19.93 -24.69 -10.53
N LEU A 220 20.00 -25.95 -10.11
CA LEU A 220 18.86 -26.62 -9.49
C LEU A 220 18.45 -25.94 -8.17
N GLY A 221 19.41 -25.45 -7.37
CA GLY A 221 19.12 -24.65 -6.18
C GLY A 221 18.39 -23.34 -6.50
N VAL A 222 18.84 -22.62 -7.54
CA VAL A 222 18.16 -21.41 -8.03
C VAL A 222 16.74 -21.74 -8.52
N LEU A 223 16.56 -22.81 -9.28
CA LEU A 223 15.24 -23.22 -9.74
C LEU A 223 14.34 -23.66 -8.58
N GLY A 224 14.91 -24.25 -7.53
CA GLY A 224 14.21 -24.53 -6.27
C GLY A 224 13.71 -23.25 -5.61
N HIS A 225 14.53 -22.20 -5.56
CA HIS A 225 14.16 -20.88 -5.06
C HIS A 225 13.01 -20.26 -5.87
N GLU A 226 13.11 -20.28 -7.21
CA GLU A 226 12.03 -19.79 -8.09
C GLU A 226 10.74 -20.59 -7.92
N LEU A 227 10.84 -21.92 -7.77
CA LEU A 227 9.69 -22.76 -7.46
C LEU A 227 9.07 -22.40 -6.10
N GLY A 228 9.88 -22.01 -5.11
CA GLY A 228 9.40 -21.46 -3.85
C GLY A 228 8.53 -20.21 -4.05
N HIS A 229 8.93 -19.29 -4.93
CA HIS A 229 8.10 -18.14 -5.29
C HIS A 229 6.76 -18.54 -5.93
N VAL A 230 6.75 -19.60 -6.75
CA VAL A 230 5.51 -20.16 -7.32
C VAL A 230 4.62 -20.76 -6.23
N VAL A 231 5.18 -21.62 -5.37
CA VAL A 231 4.46 -22.32 -4.29
C VAL A 231 3.78 -21.32 -3.35
N HIS A 232 4.48 -20.24 -2.99
CA HIS A 232 3.96 -19.18 -2.11
C HIS A 232 3.21 -18.06 -2.85
N LYS A 233 3.02 -18.21 -4.16
CA LYS A 233 2.37 -17.25 -5.08
C LYS A 233 2.92 -15.83 -4.95
N HIS A 234 4.22 -15.68 -4.72
CA HIS A 234 4.84 -14.37 -4.47
C HIS A 234 4.66 -13.40 -5.63
N THR A 235 4.91 -13.85 -6.87
CA THR A 235 4.75 -13.01 -8.06
C THR A 235 3.30 -12.56 -8.23
N THR A 236 2.35 -13.47 -8.08
CA THR A 236 0.91 -13.17 -8.18
C THR A 236 0.50 -12.16 -7.11
N ARG A 237 0.93 -12.36 -5.86
CA ARG A 237 0.67 -11.42 -4.75
C ARG A 237 1.26 -10.05 -5.04
N GLN A 238 2.46 -9.98 -5.60
CA GLN A 238 3.12 -8.71 -5.91
C GLN A 238 2.43 -7.99 -7.07
N VAL A 239 2.07 -8.70 -8.14
CA VAL A 239 1.28 -8.14 -9.25
C VAL A 239 -0.02 -7.55 -8.73
N LEU A 240 -0.74 -8.26 -7.85
CA LEU A 240 -1.97 -7.77 -7.22
C LEU A 240 -1.74 -6.57 -6.29
N GLN A 241 -0.61 -6.50 -5.58
CA GLN A 241 -0.26 -5.35 -4.74
C GLN A 241 0.09 -4.12 -5.58
N SER A 242 0.74 -4.31 -6.73
CA SER A 242 1.07 -3.24 -7.66
C SER A 242 -0.11 -2.79 -8.52
N ALA A 243 -1.12 -3.65 -8.67
CA ALA A 243 -2.33 -3.32 -9.42
C ALA A 243 -3.11 -2.22 -8.68
N GLY A 244 -3.28 -1.07 -9.33
CA GLY A 244 -4.13 -0.01 -8.80
C GLY A 244 -5.60 -0.46 -8.73
N LEU A 245 -6.43 0.27 -7.97
CA LEU A 245 -7.87 0.00 -7.81
C LEU A 245 -8.60 -0.18 -9.16
N GLY A 246 -8.26 0.63 -10.17
CA GLY A 246 -8.83 0.52 -11.52
C GLY A 246 -8.42 -0.75 -12.27
N SER A 247 -7.17 -1.21 -12.07
CA SER A 247 -6.68 -2.46 -12.65
C SER A 247 -7.32 -3.66 -11.98
N LEU A 248 -7.46 -3.65 -10.64
CA LEU A 248 -8.16 -4.69 -9.89
C LEU A 248 -9.61 -4.85 -10.33
N ALA A 249 -10.29 -3.75 -10.68
CA ALA A 249 -11.61 -3.81 -11.31
C ALA A 249 -11.53 -4.59 -12.62
N SER A 250 -10.71 -4.17 -13.61
CA SER A 250 -10.56 -4.90 -14.89
C SER A 250 -10.25 -6.39 -14.75
N LEU A 251 -9.47 -6.79 -13.73
CA LEU A 251 -9.20 -8.20 -13.42
C LEU A 251 -10.48 -9.00 -13.12
N LEU A 252 -11.47 -8.41 -12.46
CA LEU A 252 -12.76 -9.05 -12.16
C LEU A 252 -13.58 -9.33 -13.43
N TRP A 253 -13.43 -8.50 -14.47
CA TRP A 253 -14.07 -8.69 -15.78
C TRP A 253 -13.18 -9.45 -16.78
N GLY A 254 -12.02 -9.95 -16.35
CA GLY A 254 -11.13 -10.77 -17.17
C GLY A 254 -10.28 -10.01 -18.17
N ASP A 255 -10.14 -8.68 -18.03
CA ASP A 255 -9.18 -7.88 -18.80
C ASP A 255 -7.89 -7.70 -18.00
N PHE A 256 -6.83 -8.31 -18.52
CA PHE A 256 -5.51 -8.34 -17.91
C PHE A 256 -4.50 -7.45 -18.64
N SER A 257 -4.89 -6.77 -19.73
CA SER A 257 -3.97 -6.03 -20.61
C SER A 257 -3.20 -4.92 -19.88
N GLY A 258 -3.90 -4.09 -19.10
CA GLY A 258 -3.28 -3.04 -18.27
C GLY A 258 -2.44 -3.57 -17.12
N VAL A 259 -2.79 -4.75 -16.59
CA VAL A 259 -1.99 -5.43 -15.56
C VAL A 259 -0.76 -6.07 -16.17
N ALA A 260 -0.83 -6.66 -17.35
CA ALA A 260 0.32 -7.27 -18.02
C ALA A 260 1.40 -6.24 -18.36
N ALA A 261 1.00 -5.06 -18.87
CA ALA A 261 1.94 -3.97 -19.18
C ALA A 261 2.62 -3.37 -17.94
N SER A 262 1.88 -3.23 -16.83
CA SER A 262 2.46 -2.77 -15.56
C SER A 262 3.25 -3.87 -14.85
N ALA A 263 2.80 -5.12 -14.94
CA ALA A 263 3.46 -6.29 -14.37
C ALA A 263 4.75 -6.64 -15.08
N SER A 264 4.90 -6.42 -16.39
CA SER A 264 6.17 -6.65 -17.09
C SER A 264 7.26 -5.66 -16.65
N VAL A 265 6.91 -4.39 -16.50
CA VAL A 265 7.79 -3.36 -15.90
C VAL A 265 8.09 -3.69 -14.44
N ALA A 266 7.08 -4.11 -13.67
CA ALA A 266 7.26 -4.54 -12.30
C ALA A 266 8.16 -5.78 -12.23
N ILE A 267 7.98 -6.79 -13.11
CA ILE A 267 8.73 -8.06 -13.18
C ILE A 267 10.20 -7.85 -13.49
N GLY A 268 10.51 -6.92 -14.40
CA GLY A 268 11.89 -6.45 -14.63
C GLY A 268 12.45 -5.54 -13.52
N THR A 269 11.69 -5.19 -12.49
CA THR A 269 12.17 -4.36 -11.38
C THR A 269 11.83 -4.93 -10.00
N LEU A 270 11.35 -6.19 -9.93
CA LEU A 270 10.79 -6.76 -8.71
C LEU A 270 11.85 -6.76 -7.65
N ARG A 271 11.56 -6.13 -6.53
CA ARG A 271 12.22 -6.45 -5.28
C ARG A 271 11.22 -7.17 -4.44
N TYR A 272 11.44 -8.45 -4.24
CA TYR A 272 10.63 -9.23 -3.33
C TYR A 272 10.87 -8.75 -1.90
N SER A 273 9.84 -8.87 -1.06
CA SER A 273 9.99 -8.54 0.35
C SER A 273 11.00 -9.48 1.01
N ARG A 274 11.64 -9.04 2.09
CA ARG A 274 12.60 -9.89 2.83
C ARG A 274 11.98 -11.22 3.29
N ASP A 275 10.69 -11.22 3.58
CA ASP A 275 9.97 -12.42 4.00
C ASP A 275 9.71 -13.37 2.83
N PHE A 276 9.44 -12.83 1.62
CA PHE A 276 9.31 -13.64 0.40
C PHE A 276 10.63 -14.34 0.05
N GLU A 277 11.76 -13.63 0.17
CA GLU A 277 13.08 -14.22 -0.01
C GLU A 277 13.36 -15.35 0.98
N ARG A 278 12.96 -15.16 2.24
CA ARG A 278 13.18 -16.14 3.30
C ARG A 278 12.37 -17.41 3.06
N GLU A 279 11.07 -17.26 2.74
CA GLU A 279 10.18 -18.38 2.40
C GLU A 279 10.73 -19.15 1.17
N ALA A 280 11.22 -18.45 0.15
CA ALA A 280 11.79 -19.08 -1.04
C ALA A 280 13.15 -19.75 -0.78
N ASP A 281 14.02 -19.16 0.04
CA ASP A 281 15.30 -19.77 0.46
C ASP A 281 15.07 -21.05 1.29
N GLU A 282 14.15 -21.01 2.24
CA GLU A 282 13.78 -22.17 3.06
C GLU A 282 13.20 -23.30 2.19
N PHE A 283 12.33 -22.95 1.24
CA PHE A 283 11.82 -23.90 0.26
C PHE A 283 12.94 -24.47 -0.61
N ALA A 284 13.87 -23.65 -1.12
CA ALA A 284 15.00 -24.10 -1.93
C ALA A 284 15.91 -25.10 -1.18
N ILE A 285 16.17 -24.86 0.10
CA ILE A 285 16.93 -25.78 0.96
C ILE A 285 16.19 -27.11 1.10
N ALA A 286 14.89 -27.08 1.39
CA ALA A 286 14.07 -28.28 1.50
C ALA A 286 13.99 -29.05 0.18
N PHE A 287 13.85 -28.32 -0.94
CA PHE A 287 13.84 -28.82 -2.30
C PHE A 287 15.14 -29.57 -2.64
N LEU A 288 16.31 -28.97 -2.36
CA LEU A 288 17.60 -29.62 -2.56
C LEU A 288 17.78 -30.85 -1.67
N ARG A 289 17.39 -30.75 -0.40
CA ARG A 289 17.44 -31.86 0.55
C ARG A 289 16.59 -33.05 0.11
N ALA A 290 15.40 -32.80 -0.44
CA ALA A 290 14.52 -33.85 -0.98
C ALA A 290 15.16 -34.63 -2.14
N GLN A 291 16.14 -34.03 -2.83
CA GLN A 291 16.92 -34.66 -3.88
C GLN A 291 18.26 -35.24 -3.39
N SER A 292 18.52 -35.23 -2.08
CA SER A 292 19.82 -35.57 -1.48
C SER A 292 20.98 -34.72 -2.02
N ILE A 293 20.71 -33.47 -2.39
CA ILE A 293 21.70 -32.52 -2.90
C ILE A 293 22.08 -31.54 -1.79
N SER A 294 23.37 -31.26 -1.65
CA SER A 294 23.87 -30.25 -0.71
C SER A 294 23.45 -28.84 -1.14
N ALA A 295 23.14 -27.95 -0.18
CA ALA A 295 22.92 -26.54 -0.45
C ALA A 295 24.22 -25.75 -0.76
N ARG A 296 25.39 -26.39 -0.69
CA ARG A 296 26.69 -25.74 -0.90
C ARG A 296 26.88 -25.13 -2.30
N PRO A 297 26.54 -25.81 -3.42
CA PRO A 297 26.63 -25.20 -4.76
C PRO A 297 25.71 -23.99 -4.91
N PHE A 298 24.51 -24.05 -4.33
CA PHE A 298 23.56 -22.94 -4.32
C PHE A 298 24.08 -21.72 -3.56
N TYR A 299 24.67 -21.94 -2.37
CA TYR A 299 25.38 -20.89 -1.64
C TYR A 299 26.55 -20.32 -2.45
N GLY A 300 27.36 -21.19 -3.08
CA GLY A 300 28.48 -20.80 -3.92
C GLY A 300 28.06 -19.88 -5.08
N PHE A 301 26.91 -20.16 -5.70
CA PHE A 301 26.33 -19.30 -6.73
C PHE A 301 26.00 -17.90 -6.20
N PHE A 302 25.35 -17.78 -5.04
CA PHE A 302 25.07 -16.46 -4.45
C PHE A 302 26.34 -15.67 -4.12
N VAL A 303 27.39 -16.35 -3.65
CA VAL A 303 28.70 -15.71 -3.44
C VAL A 303 29.29 -15.22 -4.76
N ALA A 304 29.19 -16.01 -5.84
CA ALA A 304 29.65 -15.61 -7.17
C ALA A 304 28.89 -14.40 -7.71
N VAL A 305 27.55 -14.37 -7.53
CA VAL A 305 26.71 -13.21 -7.87
C VAL A 305 27.13 -11.97 -7.07
N GLN A 306 27.29 -12.09 -5.74
CA GLN A 306 27.72 -10.98 -4.90
C GLN A 306 29.10 -10.43 -5.31
N ALA A 307 30.05 -11.31 -5.64
CA ALA A 307 31.38 -10.91 -6.10
C ALA A 307 31.34 -10.23 -7.47
N ARG A 308 30.46 -10.69 -8.38
CA ARG A 308 30.23 -10.07 -9.69
C ARG A 308 29.67 -8.66 -9.53
N GLU A 309 28.66 -8.48 -8.68
CA GLU A 309 28.05 -7.18 -8.40
C GLU A 309 29.06 -6.18 -7.79
N ALA A 310 29.92 -6.64 -6.87
CA ALA A 310 30.94 -5.80 -6.24
C ALA A 310 32.01 -5.28 -7.22
N ARG A 311 32.23 -5.97 -8.35
CA ARG A 311 33.22 -5.61 -9.38
C ARG A 311 32.66 -4.68 -10.47
N ARG A 312 31.36 -4.35 -10.43
CA ARG A 312 30.73 -3.49 -11.45
C ARG A 312 31.01 -2.00 -11.20
N PRO A 313 31.34 -1.21 -12.25
CA PRO A 313 31.48 0.24 -12.12
C PRO A 313 30.17 0.89 -11.64
N ARG A 314 30.28 1.82 -10.68
CA ARG A 314 29.13 2.65 -10.25
C ARG A 314 28.63 3.48 -11.45
N GLY A 315 27.39 3.26 -11.87
CA GLY A 315 26.77 4.01 -12.98
C GLY A 315 26.31 3.17 -14.17
N TYR A 316 26.58 1.86 -14.17
CA TYR A 316 25.85 0.94 -15.06
C TYR A 316 24.39 0.86 -14.60
N PHE A 317 23.44 0.77 -15.55
CA PHE A 317 22.02 0.64 -15.25
C PHE A 317 21.80 -0.39 -14.12
N PRO A 318 20.90 -0.13 -13.15
CA PRO A 318 20.52 -1.15 -12.19
C PRO A 318 20.14 -2.39 -13.00
N ASP A 319 20.73 -3.55 -12.69
CA ASP A 319 20.27 -4.78 -13.30
C ASP A 319 18.75 -4.81 -13.09
N PHE A 320 17.98 -4.77 -14.17
CA PHE A 320 16.54 -5.08 -14.21
C PHE A 320 16.26 -6.54 -13.75
N LEU A 321 17.22 -7.13 -13.04
CA LEU A 321 17.52 -8.55 -12.97
C LEU A 321 18.09 -8.95 -11.61
N SER A 322 18.48 -8.00 -10.74
CA SER A 322 18.79 -8.29 -9.34
C SER A 322 17.53 -8.17 -8.49
N GLY A 323 16.53 -9.00 -8.79
CA GLY A 323 15.26 -8.96 -8.04
C GLY A 323 15.36 -9.54 -6.62
N HIS A 324 16.39 -10.35 -6.42
CA HIS A 324 16.66 -11.14 -5.22
C HIS A 324 18.12 -10.96 -4.77
N PRO A 325 18.55 -9.77 -4.31
CA PRO A 325 19.94 -9.52 -4.00
C PRO A 325 20.44 -10.41 -2.84
N PRO A 326 21.64 -11.02 -2.93
CA PRO A 326 22.22 -11.78 -1.83
C PRO A 326 22.59 -10.85 -0.67
N THR A 327 21.84 -10.93 0.42
CA THR A 327 22.18 -10.26 1.67
C THR A 327 23.07 -11.16 2.54
N GLN A 328 23.83 -10.56 3.45
CA GLN A 328 24.63 -11.34 4.42
C GLN A 328 23.75 -12.27 5.27
N GLU A 329 22.54 -11.83 5.61
CA GLU A 329 21.55 -12.62 6.35
C GLU A 329 21.16 -13.89 5.59
N ARG A 330 20.85 -13.78 4.29
CA ARG A 330 20.52 -14.92 3.43
C ARG A 330 21.69 -15.88 3.25
N LEU A 331 22.89 -15.34 3.02
CA LEU A 331 24.11 -16.14 2.93
C LEU A 331 24.37 -16.93 4.22
N ALA A 332 24.20 -16.30 5.39
CA ALA A 332 24.34 -16.97 6.68
C ALA A 332 23.25 -18.03 6.91
N HIS A 333 22.03 -17.81 6.41
CA HIS A 333 20.96 -18.80 6.46
C HIS A 333 21.27 -20.02 5.59
N LEU A 334 21.64 -19.81 4.33
CA LEU A 334 22.02 -20.88 3.40
C LEU A 334 23.24 -21.66 3.90
N ARG A 335 24.23 -20.96 4.47
CA ARG A 335 25.43 -21.58 5.03
C ARG A 335 25.13 -22.60 6.12
N ARG A 336 24.24 -22.25 7.04
CA ARG A 336 23.79 -23.16 8.12
C ARG A 336 23.07 -24.42 7.61
N ALA A 337 22.63 -24.45 6.36
CA ALA A 337 21.91 -25.60 5.81
C ALA A 337 22.81 -26.76 5.39
N PHE A 338 24.13 -26.54 5.28
CA PHE A 338 25.11 -27.55 4.85
C PHE A 338 26.38 -27.62 5.72
N GLU A 339 26.46 -26.82 6.78
CA GLU A 339 27.42 -26.99 7.87
C GLU A 339 26.94 -28.09 8.82
#